data_AF-A0A957Y7K7-F1
#
_entry.id   AF-A0A957Y7K7-F1
#
_cell.length_a   1.000
_cell.length_b   1.000
_cell.length_c   1.000
_cell.angle_alpha   90.00
_cell.angle_beta   90.00
_cell.angle_gamma   90.00
#
_symmetry.space_group_name_H-M   'P 1'
#
loop_
_entity.id
_entity.type
_entity.pdbx_description
1 polymer ?
#
loop_
_entity_poly.entity_id
_entity_poly.type
_entity_poly.pdbx_seq_one_letter_code
_entity_poly.pdbx_strand_id
1 'polypeptide(L)'
;VKKGDRVTIYMGRIPEIVIAMLACAKIGAPHSVIYGGFSEQAIADRIEDAQSRVLITCDGSWLRGKVVPLKDTVDKAIERSPIVEHVIVVKRTNNEVMMQQGRDYWYHELMALPIASPRCETEKMDAEDPLFILYTSGTTGKPKGILHTHGGYQVYTSTTLSWVFDIKDDD
;
A
#
# COMPACT_ATOMS: atom_id res chain seq x y z
N VAL A 1 -10.14 2.47 -9.07
CA VAL A 1 -9.99 3.18 -7.78
C VAL A 1 -10.50 4.60 -7.97
N LYS A 2 -11.38 5.05 -7.09
CA LYS A 2 -11.94 6.40 -7.02
C LYS A 2 -11.57 7.05 -5.68
N LYS A 3 -11.76 8.36 -5.55
CA LYS A 3 -11.61 9.07 -4.27
C LYS A 3 -12.41 8.34 -3.16
N GLY A 4 -11.76 8.08 -2.03
CA GLY A 4 -12.32 7.37 -0.88
C GLY A 4 -12.24 5.84 -0.93
N ASP A 5 -11.89 5.23 -2.07
CA ASP A 5 -11.59 3.80 -2.12
C ASP A 5 -10.28 3.51 -1.37
N ARG A 6 -10.27 2.46 -0.53
CA ARG A 6 -9.06 2.07 0.19
C ARG A 6 -8.20 1.14 -0.67
N VAL A 7 -6.89 1.30 -0.54
CA VAL A 7 -5.90 0.45 -1.22
C VAL A 7 -4.95 -0.15 -0.19
N THR A 8 -4.88 -1.48 -0.14
CA THR A 8 -3.95 -2.19 0.73
C THR A 8 -2.59 -2.28 0.04
N ILE A 9 -1.52 -2.00 0.80
CA ILE A 9 -0.14 -2.10 0.33
C ILE A 9 0.59 -3.10 1.24
N TYR A 10 1.04 -4.21 0.68
CA TYR A 10 1.84 -5.22 1.39
C TYR A 10 3.10 -5.52 0.58
N MET A 11 4.20 -4.85 0.90
CA MET A 11 5.44 -5.00 0.13
C MET A 11 6.71 -4.87 0.97
N GLY A 12 7.83 -5.23 0.36
CA GLY A 12 9.17 -5.03 0.92
C GLY A 12 9.59 -3.57 0.97
N ARG A 13 10.78 -3.30 1.53
CA ARG A 13 11.37 -1.95 1.59
C ARG A 13 12.04 -1.61 0.25
N ILE A 14 11.22 -1.26 -0.74
CA ILE A 14 11.63 -0.88 -2.09
C ILE A 14 11.02 0.47 -2.46
N PRO A 15 11.59 1.23 -3.40
CA PRO A 15 11.07 2.56 -3.77
C PRO A 15 9.58 2.56 -4.15
N GLU A 16 9.10 1.47 -4.74
CA GLU A 16 7.71 1.29 -5.16
C GLU A 16 6.70 1.42 -4.00
N ILE A 17 7.12 1.23 -2.73
CA ILE A 17 6.22 1.46 -1.59
C ILE A 17 5.83 2.92 -1.47
N VAL A 18 6.81 3.82 -1.62
CA VAL A 18 6.59 5.26 -1.55
C VAL A 18 5.81 5.73 -2.77
N ILE A 19 6.13 5.17 -3.94
CA ILE A 19 5.40 5.45 -5.19
C ILE A 19 3.93 5.02 -5.03
N ALA A 20 3.65 3.84 -4.49
CA ALA A 20 2.29 3.36 -4.27
C ALA A 20 1.52 4.23 -3.27
N MET A 21 2.14 4.60 -2.15
CA MET A 21 1.53 5.50 -1.15
C MET A 21 1.16 6.86 -1.77
N LEU A 22 2.11 7.48 -2.49
CA LEU A 22 1.89 8.78 -3.14
C LEU A 22 0.88 8.69 -4.30
N ALA A 23 0.87 7.59 -5.06
CA ALA A 23 -0.11 7.35 -6.11
C ALA A 23 -1.53 7.26 -5.54
N CYS A 24 -1.71 6.57 -4.40
CA CYS A 24 -2.98 6.51 -3.69
C CYS A 24 -3.42 7.91 -3.21
N ALA A 25 -2.53 8.63 -2.51
CA ALA A 25 -2.82 9.98 -2.04
C ALA A 25 -3.15 10.95 -3.19
N LYS A 26 -2.47 10.84 -4.33
CA LYS A 26 -2.66 11.68 -5.51
C LYS A 26 -4.06 11.55 -6.13
N ILE A 27 -4.67 10.37 -6.06
CA ILE A 27 -6.03 10.11 -6.57
C ILE A 27 -7.09 10.13 -5.46
N GLY A 28 -6.73 10.57 -4.25
CA GLY A 28 -7.63 10.66 -3.11
C GLY A 28 -8.05 9.31 -2.52
N ALA A 29 -7.25 8.27 -2.71
CA ALA A 29 -7.48 6.93 -2.17
C ALA A 29 -6.70 6.74 -0.86
N PRO A 30 -7.36 6.46 0.28
CA PRO A 30 -6.65 6.21 1.52
C PRO A 30 -5.87 4.89 1.45
N HIS A 31 -4.55 4.95 1.59
CA HIS A 31 -3.74 3.73 1.57
C HIS A 31 -3.68 3.06 2.94
N SER A 32 -3.63 1.74 2.98
CA SER A 32 -3.38 0.95 4.18
C SER A 32 -2.15 0.09 4.03
N VAL A 33 -1.05 0.53 4.64
CA VAL A 33 0.25 -0.16 4.54
C VAL A 33 0.33 -1.24 5.61
N ILE A 34 0.71 -2.44 5.19
CA ILE A 34 0.93 -3.61 6.03
C ILE A 34 2.41 -4.00 5.91
N TYR A 35 3.05 -4.21 7.05
CA TYR A 35 4.45 -4.65 7.08
C TYR A 35 4.62 -6.01 6.39
N GLY A 36 5.56 -6.09 5.43
CA GLY A 36 5.83 -7.29 4.61
C GLY A 36 6.30 -8.55 5.34
N GLY A 37 6.30 -8.56 6.68
CA GLY A 37 6.56 -9.74 7.51
C GLY A 37 5.34 -10.26 8.26
N PHE A 38 4.15 -9.70 8.03
CA PHE A 38 2.91 -10.16 8.65
C PHE A 38 2.38 -11.43 7.97
N SER A 39 1.68 -12.25 8.76
CA SER A 39 1.02 -13.48 8.32
C SER A 39 -0.19 -13.20 7.44
N GLU A 40 -0.62 -14.21 6.69
CA GLU A 40 -1.81 -14.16 5.84
C GLU A 40 -3.08 -13.77 6.60
N GLN A 41 -3.24 -14.24 7.85
CA GLN A 41 -4.38 -13.88 8.68
C GLN A 41 -4.35 -12.39 9.04
N ALA A 42 -3.18 -11.88 9.43
CA ALA A 42 -3.02 -10.47 9.79
C ALA A 42 -3.25 -9.53 8.59
N ILE A 43 -2.96 -10.00 7.38
CA ILE A 43 -3.29 -9.30 6.13
C ILE A 43 -4.80 -9.34 5.88
N ALA A 44 -5.42 -10.52 5.94
CA ALA A 44 -6.84 -10.71 5.69
C ALA A 44 -7.71 -9.86 6.63
N ASP A 45 -7.40 -9.83 7.93
CA ASP A 45 -8.14 -9.03 8.92
C ASP A 45 -8.13 -7.53 8.58
N ARG A 46 -7.02 -7.03 8.01
CA ARG A 46 -6.86 -5.61 7.65
C ARG A 46 -7.51 -5.28 6.31
N ILE A 47 -7.45 -6.20 5.35
CA ILE A 47 -8.19 -6.08 4.09
C ILE A 47 -9.69 -5.97 4.39
N GLU A 48 -10.19 -6.88 5.22
CA GLU A 48 -11.60 -6.93 5.61
C GLU A 48 -12.02 -5.66 6.35
N ASP A 49 -11.27 -5.21 7.35
CA ASP A 49 -11.62 -4.00 8.10
C ASP A 49 -11.54 -2.73 7.21
N ALA A 50 -10.53 -2.62 6.35
CA ALA A 50 -10.39 -1.50 5.43
C ALA A 50 -11.40 -1.55 4.26
N GLN A 51 -12.03 -2.71 4.03
CA GLN A 51 -12.86 -2.98 2.86
C GLN A 51 -12.11 -2.62 1.56
N SER A 52 -10.84 -3.03 1.45
CA SER A 52 -9.95 -2.68 0.35
C SER A 52 -10.11 -3.65 -0.82
N ARG A 53 -10.55 -3.14 -1.97
CA ARG A 53 -10.77 -3.95 -3.20
C ARG A 53 -9.53 -4.04 -4.09
N VAL A 54 -8.49 -3.25 -3.81
CA VAL A 54 -7.22 -3.27 -4.55
C VAL A 54 -6.07 -3.52 -3.58
N LEU A 55 -5.14 -4.37 -3.98
CA LEU A 55 -3.93 -4.68 -3.22
C LEU A 55 -2.68 -4.49 -4.08
N ILE A 56 -1.64 -3.87 -3.53
CA ILE A 56 -0.34 -3.72 -4.19
C ILE A 56 0.72 -4.51 -3.40
N THR A 57 1.44 -5.40 -4.08
CA THR A 57 2.46 -6.29 -3.48
C THR A 57 3.67 -6.48 -4.38
N CYS A 58 4.60 -7.35 -3.99
CA CYS A 58 5.69 -7.85 -4.82
C CYS A 58 5.59 -9.37 -5.01
N ASP A 59 6.29 -9.90 -6.01
CA ASP A 59 6.56 -11.34 -6.13
C ASP A 59 7.23 -11.91 -4.86
N GLY A 60 8.19 -11.14 -4.32
CA GLY A 60 8.83 -11.40 -3.04
C GLY A 60 9.67 -10.20 -2.58
N SER A 61 10.32 -10.36 -1.43
CA SER A 61 11.23 -9.36 -0.87
C SER A 61 12.51 -10.02 -0.37
N TRP A 62 13.64 -9.33 -0.52
CA TRP A 62 14.90 -9.72 0.09
C TRP A 62 14.91 -9.37 1.57
N LEU A 63 15.15 -10.35 2.42
CA LEU A 63 15.39 -10.17 3.85
C LEU A 63 16.61 -10.99 4.26
N ARG A 64 17.70 -10.30 4.62
CA ARG A 64 18.97 -10.93 5.04
C ARG A 64 19.46 -12.00 4.05
N GLY A 65 19.40 -11.69 2.75
CA GLY A 65 19.85 -12.57 1.67
C GLY A 65 18.89 -13.72 1.32
N LYS A 66 17.73 -13.82 1.97
CA LYS A 66 16.70 -14.82 1.65
C LYS A 66 15.47 -14.15 1.03
N VAL A 67 14.81 -14.87 0.13
CA VAL A 67 13.53 -14.44 -0.46
C VAL A 67 12.40 -14.74 0.53
N VAL A 68 11.61 -13.71 0.83
CA VAL A 68 10.32 -13.83 1.50
C VAL A 68 9.24 -13.79 0.40
N PRO A 69 8.44 -14.87 0.21
CA PRO A 69 7.49 -14.97 -0.89
C PRO A 69 6.20 -14.20 -0.61
N LEU A 70 6.21 -12.89 -0.85
CA LEU A 70 5.10 -12.01 -0.50
C LEU A 70 3.81 -12.31 -1.27
N LYS A 71 3.92 -12.67 -2.55
CA LYS A 71 2.74 -13.00 -3.38
C LYS A 71 2.01 -14.24 -2.86
N ASP A 72 2.73 -15.27 -2.44
CA ASP A 72 2.15 -16.48 -1.85
C ASP A 72 1.38 -16.17 -0.55
N THR A 73 1.92 -15.27 0.28
CA THR A 73 1.23 -14.83 1.51
C THR A 73 -0.03 -14.02 1.18
N VAL A 74 0.02 -13.18 0.15
CA VAL A 74 -1.13 -12.40 -0.34
C VAL A 74 -2.23 -13.30 -0.86
N ASP A 75 -1.90 -14.32 -1.66
CA ASP A 75 -2.91 -15.24 -2.21
C ASP A 75 -3.68 -15.96 -1.11
N LYS A 76 -2.96 -16.49 -0.10
CA LYS A 76 -3.57 -17.10 1.09
C LYS A 76 -4.40 -16.13 1.92
N ALA A 77 -4.08 -14.84 1.91
CA ALA A 77 -4.85 -13.82 2.61
C ALA A 77 -6.16 -13.49 1.85
N ILE A 78 -6.10 -13.41 0.51
CA ILE A 78 -7.26 -13.15 -0.35
C ILE A 78 -8.26 -14.31 -0.28
N GLU A 79 -7.80 -15.56 -0.18
CA GLU A 79 -8.68 -16.71 0.06
C GLU A 79 -9.53 -16.56 1.32
N ARG A 80 -9.02 -15.85 2.34
CA ARG A 80 -9.71 -15.60 3.62
C ARG A 80 -10.62 -14.38 3.59
N SER A 81 -10.31 -13.37 2.77
CA SER A 81 -11.11 -12.16 2.58
C SER A 81 -11.28 -11.89 1.08
N PRO A 82 -12.29 -12.53 0.43
CA PRO A 82 -12.47 -12.52 -1.02
C PRO A 82 -13.12 -11.23 -1.55
N ILE A 83 -12.73 -10.07 -1.00
CA ILE A 83 -13.19 -8.74 -1.45
C ILE A 83 -12.19 -8.08 -2.41
N VAL A 84 -10.96 -8.58 -2.49
CA VAL A 84 -9.92 -8.05 -3.38
C VAL A 84 -10.21 -8.46 -4.82
N GLU A 85 -10.36 -7.47 -5.68
CA GLU A 85 -10.68 -7.66 -7.10
C GLU A 85 -9.44 -7.53 -7.98
N HIS A 86 -8.49 -6.69 -7.57
CA HIS A 86 -7.29 -6.42 -8.34
C HIS A 86 -6.05 -6.42 -7.47
N VAL A 87 -5.02 -7.13 -7.93
CA VAL A 87 -3.70 -7.19 -7.30
C VAL A 87 -2.66 -6.67 -8.28
N ILE A 88 -1.93 -5.62 -7.90
CA ILE A 88 -0.78 -5.12 -8.65
C ILE A 88 0.48 -5.72 -8.04
N VAL A 89 1.26 -6.43 -8.84
CA VAL A 89 2.46 -7.15 -8.39
C VAL A 89 3.71 -6.51 -8.99
N VAL A 90 4.61 -6.05 -8.12
CA VAL A 90 5.95 -5.58 -8.50
C VAL A 90 6.88 -6.78 -8.61
N LYS A 91 7.61 -6.88 -9.73
CA LYS A 91 8.61 -7.92 -9.95
C LYS A 91 9.94 -7.51 -9.31
N ARG A 92 10.20 -7.97 -8.09
CA ARG A 92 11.33 -7.55 -7.26
C ARG A 92 12.40 -8.61 -7.10
N THR A 93 12.01 -9.86 -6.87
CA THR A 93 12.92 -10.98 -6.61
C THR A 93 13.05 -11.96 -7.78
N ASN A 94 12.14 -11.87 -8.77
CA ASN A 94 12.09 -12.78 -9.92
C ASN A 94 11.94 -14.25 -9.49
N ASN A 95 11.35 -14.51 -8.31
CA ASN A 95 10.93 -15.86 -7.94
C ASN A 95 9.64 -16.23 -8.68
N GLU A 96 9.44 -17.52 -8.88
CA GLU A 96 8.19 -18.03 -9.44
C GLU A 96 7.04 -17.71 -8.48
N VAL A 97 5.96 -17.16 -9.03
CA VAL A 97 4.73 -16.83 -8.31
C VAL A 97 3.54 -17.13 -9.20
N MET A 98 2.43 -17.55 -8.59
CA MET A 98 1.18 -17.73 -9.31
C MET A 98 0.54 -16.37 -9.58
N MET A 99 0.15 -16.13 -10.83
CA MET A 99 -0.59 -14.92 -11.25
C MET A 99 -1.98 -15.36 -11.74
N GLN A 100 -3.02 -14.97 -11.01
CA GLN A 100 -4.41 -15.30 -11.35
C GLN A 100 -4.95 -14.35 -12.43
N GLN A 101 -5.28 -14.89 -13.60
CA GLN A 101 -5.85 -14.13 -14.71
C GLN A 101 -7.11 -13.37 -14.29
N GLY A 102 -7.21 -12.10 -14.67
CA GLY A 102 -8.34 -11.21 -14.35
C GLY A 102 -8.25 -10.53 -12.98
N ARG A 103 -7.41 -11.03 -12.07
CA ARG A 103 -7.19 -10.46 -10.74
C ARG A 103 -5.79 -9.84 -10.62
N ASP A 104 -4.75 -10.55 -11.04
CA ASP A 104 -3.35 -10.18 -10.81
C ASP A 104 -2.72 -9.57 -12.05
N TYR A 105 -2.01 -8.45 -11.87
CA TYR A 105 -1.38 -7.69 -12.95
C TYR A 105 0.05 -7.32 -12.58
N TRP A 106 0.98 -7.50 -13.51
CA TRP A 106 2.35 -7.05 -13.31
C TRP A 106 2.45 -5.54 -13.44
N TYR A 107 3.08 -4.89 -12.44
CA TYR A 107 3.29 -3.45 -12.43
C TYR A 107 4.02 -2.96 -13.70
N HIS A 108 5.10 -3.62 -14.10
CA HIS A 108 5.89 -3.23 -15.27
C HIS A 108 5.13 -3.38 -16.60
N GLU A 109 4.22 -4.34 -16.70
CA GLU A 109 3.35 -4.49 -17.87
C GLU A 109 2.28 -3.38 -17.91
N LEU A 110 1.65 -3.08 -16.76
CA LEU A 110 0.71 -1.96 -16.65
C LEU A 110 1.35 -0.62 -17.03
N MET A 111 2.60 -0.39 -16.58
CA MET A 111 3.36 0.82 -16.91
C MET A 111 3.78 0.90 -18.38
N ALA A 112 3.78 -0.21 -19.12
CA ALA A 112 4.06 -0.24 -20.55
C ALA A 112 2.82 0.03 -21.41
N LEU A 113 1.62 0.05 -20.81
CA LEU A 113 0.39 0.34 -21.54
C LEU A 113 0.34 1.82 -21.97
N PRO A 114 -0.25 2.15 -23.14
CA PRO A 114 -0.36 3.54 -23.62
C PRO A 114 -1.10 4.49 -22.68
N ILE A 115 -1.95 3.96 -21.80
CA ILE A 115 -2.67 4.74 -20.80
C ILE A 115 -1.78 5.17 -19.61
N ALA A 116 -0.67 4.47 -19.36
CA ALA A 116 0.27 4.84 -18.34
C ALA A 116 1.02 6.10 -18.77
N SER A 117 0.86 7.17 -18.00
CA SER A 117 1.39 8.49 -18.33
C SER A 117 2.12 9.07 -17.13
N PRO A 118 3.24 9.78 -17.33
CA PRO A 118 3.88 10.55 -16.26
C PRO A 118 3.00 11.72 -15.78
N ARG A 119 2.01 12.10 -16.59
CA ARG A 119 1.00 13.11 -16.25
C ARG A 119 -0.27 12.41 -15.78
N CYS A 120 -0.61 12.66 -14.53
CA CYS A 120 -1.85 12.31 -13.88
C CYS A 120 -2.30 13.54 -13.10
N GLU A 121 -3.55 13.96 -13.24
CA GLU A 121 -4.11 15.07 -12.47
C GLU A 121 -4.18 14.70 -10.99
N THR A 122 -3.94 15.68 -10.13
CA THR A 122 -4.04 15.48 -8.68
C THR A 122 -5.48 15.77 -8.24
N GLU A 123 -6.09 14.83 -7.53
CA GLU A 123 -7.43 14.99 -6.98
C GLU A 123 -7.47 16.12 -5.94
N LYS A 124 -8.54 16.91 -5.94
CA LYS A 124 -8.73 17.97 -4.95
C LYS A 124 -9.29 17.37 -3.67
N MET A 125 -8.54 17.52 -2.58
CA MET A 125 -8.87 16.96 -1.27
C MET A 125 -9.22 18.07 -0.28
N ASP A 126 -10.20 17.81 0.58
CA ASP A 126 -10.40 18.59 1.79
C ASP A 126 -9.28 18.29 2.81
N ALA A 127 -9.02 19.22 3.73
CA ALA A 127 -8.04 19.00 4.78
C ALA A 127 -8.39 17.80 5.68
N GLU A 128 -9.68 17.53 5.87
CA GLU A 128 -10.20 16.44 6.70
C GLU A 128 -10.52 15.17 5.90
N ASP A 129 -10.26 15.14 4.59
CA ASP A 129 -10.36 13.90 3.84
C ASP A 129 -9.32 12.88 4.34
N PRO A 130 -9.64 11.58 4.42
CA PRO A 130 -8.70 10.56 4.85
C PRO A 130 -7.51 10.39 3.89
N LEU A 131 -6.30 10.36 4.45
CA LEU A 131 -5.05 10.13 3.71
C LEU A 131 -4.59 8.67 3.79
N PHE A 132 -4.60 8.08 4.99
CA PHE A 132 -4.20 6.68 5.18
C PHE A 132 -4.80 6.05 6.43
N ILE A 133 -4.79 4.72 6.44
CA ILE A 133 -5.16 3.88 7.59
C ILE A 133 -3.94 3.06 8.00
N LEU A 134 -3.47 3.26 9.23
CA LEU A 134 -2.37 2.49 9.81
C LEU A 134 -2.87 1.63 10.97
N TYR A 135 -2.79 0.31 10.76
CA TYR A 135 -3.28 -0.64 11.75
C TYR A 135 -2.29 -0.90 12.87
N THR A 136 -2.76 -0.80 14.11
CA THR A 136 -1.98 -1.10 15.32
C THR A 136 -2.54 -2.32 16.06
N SER A 137 -1.72 -2.92 16.92
CA SER A 137 -2.15 -4.02 17.79
C SER A 137 -3.18 -3.52 18.80
N GLY A 138 -4.42 -3.98 18.68
CA GLY A 138 -5.45 -3.73 19.68
C GLY A 138 -5.29 -4.65 20.89
N THR A 139 -5.72 -4.17 22.07
CA THR A 139 -5.78 -4.99 23.30
C THR A 139 -6.84 -6.09 23.24
N THR A 140 -7.79 -5.99 22.31
CA THR A 140 -8.95 -6.89 22.16
C THR A 140 -8.77 -7.92 21.04
N GLY A 141 -7.54 -8.11 20.54
CA GLY A 141 -7.21 -9.07 19.49
C GLY A 141 -7.51 -8.61 18.05
N LYS A 142 -8.53 -7.78 17.83
CA LYS A 142 -8.78 -7.16 16.51
C LYS A 142 -7.84 -5.98 16.24
N PRO A 143 -7.29 -5.84 15.03
CA PRO A 143 -6.44 -4.70 14.67
C PRO A 143 -7.27 -3.41 14.67
N LYS A 144 -6.68 -2.30 15.15
CA LYS A 144 -7.33 -0.99 15.17
C LYS A 144 -6.75 -0.12 14.06
N GLY A 145 -7.60 0.28 13.10
CA GLY A 145 -7.22 1.18 12.01
C GLY A 145 -7.15 2.63 12.48
N ILE A 146 -5.95 3.16 12.66
CA ILE A 146 -5.75 4.59 12.96
C ILE A 146 -5.83 5.35 11.63
N LEU A 147 -6.73 6.33 11.57
CA LEU A 147 -6.93 7.16 10.40
C LEU A 147 -6.24 8.51 10.58
N HIS A 148 -5.51 8.94 9.56
CA HIS A 148 -4.96 10.30 9.46
C HIS A 148 -5.52 10.99 8.23
N THR A 149 -5.76 12.31 8.33
CA THR A 149 -6.31 13.15 7.27
C THR A 149 -5.21 13.90 6.51
N HIS A 150 -5.54 14.43 5.34
CA HIS A 150 -4.58 15.10 4.45
C HIS A 150 -3.94 16.36 5.08
N GLY A 151 -4.72 17.27 5.64
CA GLY A 151 -4.21 18.59 6.08
C GLY A 151 -3.31 18.49 7.30
N GLY A 152 -3.87 18.06 8.43
CA GLY A 152 -3.17 18.04 9.71
C GLY A 152 -1.92 17.17 9.70
N TYR A 153 -1.96 16.00 9.02
CA TYR A 153 -0.81 15.11 8.94
C TYR A 153 0.38 15.74 8.21
N GLN A 154 0.14 16.42 7.08
CA GLN A 154 1.22 17.03 6.28
C GLN A 154 1.87 18.22 6.99
N VAL A 155 1.06 19.03 7.70
CA VAL A 155 1.59 20.12 8.53
C VAL A 155 2.45 19.55 9.65
N TYR A 156 1.99 18.49 10.32
CA TYR A 156 2.72 17.87 11.42
C TYR A 156 4.06 17.28 10.97
N THR A 157 4.08 16.50 9.89
CA THR A 157 5.32 15.87 9.39
C THR A 157 6.30 16.93 8.89
N SER A 158 5.84 17.94 8.15
CA SER A 158 6.71 19.03 7.68
C SER A 158 7.30 19.82 8.84
N THR A 159 6.50 20.13 9.87
CA THR A 159 6.95 20.91 11.03
C THR A 159 7.98 20.12 11.84
N THR A 160 7.70 18.86 12.13
CA THR A 160 8.62 18.03 12.93
C THR A 160 9.92 17.71 12.19
N LEU A 161 9.86 17.51 10.86
CA LEU A 161 11.05 17.34 10.04
C LEU A 161 11.96 18.58 10.09
N SER A 162 11.36 19.78 10.00
CA SER A 162 12.10 21.04 10.05
C SER A 162 12.61 21.38 11.46
N TRP A 163 11.82 21.17 12.52
CA TRP A 163 12.17 21.70 13.85
C TRP A 163 12.86 20.69 14.77
N VAL A 164 12.59 19.39 14.58
CA VAL A 164 13.18 18.32 15.41
C VAL A 164 14.42 17.74 14.76
N PHE A 165 14.35 17.47 13.45
CA PHE A 165 15.48 16.91 12.70
C PHE A 165 16.36 17.99 12.06
N ASP A 166 15.94 19.26 12.11
CA ASP A 166 16.65 20.42 11.55
C ASP A 166 17.00 20.28 10.06
N ILE A 167 16.15 19.58 9.28
CA ILE A 167 16.46 19.26 7.89
C ILE A 167 16.72 20.53 7.05
N LYS A 168 17.76 20.48 6.21
CA LYS A 168 18.17 21.53 5.28
C LYS A 168 17.92 21.10 3.83
N ASP A 169 18.02 22.06 2.91
CA ASP A 169 17.81 21.81 1.48
C ASP A 169 18.86 20.87 0.87
N ASP A 170 20.02 20.72 1.52
CA ASP A 170 21.17 19.92 1.10
C ASP A 170 21.40 18.63 1.92
N ASP A 171 20.51 18.31 2.88
CA ASP A 171 20.48 17.01 3.59
C ASP A 171 19.89 15.88 2.72
#